data_AF-A0A1Y6FU78-F1
#
_entry.id   AF-A0A1Y6FU78-F1
#
_cell.length_a   1.000
_cell.length_b   1.000
_cell.length_c   1.000
_cell.angle_alpha   90.00
_cell.angle_beta   90.00
_cell.angle_gamma   90.00
#
_symmetry.space_group_name_H-M   'P 1'
#
loop_
_entity.id
_entity.type
_entity.pdbx_description
1 polymer ?
#
loop_
_entity_poly.entity_id
_entity_poly.type
_entity_poly.pdbx_seq_one_letter_code
_entity_poly.pdbx_strand_id
1 'polypeptide(L)' 'MFSMFRSDWFPTMLAGFAIGALIVVLNQPAVAMPI' A
#
# COMPACT_ATOMS: atom_id res chain seq x y z
N MET A 1 -6.84 28.25 4.36
CA MET A 1 -7.33 27.23 3.39
C MET A 1 -6.23 26.58 2.54
N PHE A 2 -5.01 27.13 2.43
CA PHE A 2 -3.90 26.47 1.71
C PHE A 2 -3.20 25.33 2.49
N SER A 3 -3.45 25.15 3.79
CA SER A 3 -2.84 24.03 4.56
C SER A 3 -3.57 22.69 4.41
N MET A 4 -4.85 22.70 4.03
CA MET A 4 -5.63 21.46 3.84
C MET A 4 -5.14 20.67 2.62
N PHE A 5 -4.88 21.32 1.49
CA PHE A 5 -4.37 20.65 0.28
C PHE A 5 -2.99 19.98 0.46
N ARG A 6 -2.17 20.47 1.40
CA ARG A 6 -0.86 19.88 1.75
C ARG A 6 -0.95 18.90 2.94
N SER A 7 -2.12 18.68 3.50
CA SER A 7 -2.33 17.69 4.57
C SER A 7 -2.64 16.31 3.98
N ASP A 8 -3.33 16.26 2.85
CA ASP A 8 -3.91 15.02 2.33
C ASP A 8 -2.93 14.17 1.52
N TRP A 9 -1.83 14.74 1.01
CA TRP A 9 -0.86 13.98 0.20
C TRP A 9 -0.21 12.83 0.99
N PHE A 10 0.12 13.05 2.26
CA PHE A 10 0.81 12.04 3.06
C PHE A 10 -0.12 10.85 3.40
N PRO A 11 -1.34 11.06 3.93
CA PRO A 11 -2.31 9.98 4.10
C PRO A 11 -2.64 9.25 2.80
N THR A 12 -2.80 9.96 1.67
CA THR A 12 -3.08 9.34 0.37
C THR A 12 -1.90 8.51 -0.13
N MET A 13 -0.66 8.99 -0.02
CA MET A 13 0.53 8.21 -0.37
C MET A 13 0.66 6.96 0.51
N LEU A 14 0.43 7.09 1.83
CA LEU A 14 0.47 5.97 2.76
C LEU A 14 -0.59 4.91 2.43
N ALA A 15 -1.81 5.34 2.12
CA ALA A 15 -2.90 4.45 1.71
C ALA A 15 -2.55 3.70 0.41
N GLY A 16 -2.02 4.40 -0.59
CA GLY A 16 -1.56 3.77 -1.85
C GLY A 16 -0.46 2.75 -1.63
N PHE A 17 0.52 3.06 -0.76
CA PHE A 17 1.58 2.14 -0.39
C PHE A 17 1.05 0.89 0.33
N ALA A 18 0.16 1.07 1.31
CA ALA A 18 -0.43 -0.04 2.07
C ALA A 18 -1.23 -1.00 1.17
N ILE A 19 -2.02 -0.44 0.25
CA ILE A 19 -2.80 -1.23 -0.73
C ILE A 19 -1.85 -1.99 -1.66
N GLY A 20 -0.83 -1.33 -2.22
CA GLY A 20 0.15 -1.98 -3.10
C GLY A 20 0.92 -3.10 -2.41
N ALA A 21 1.37 -2.87 -1.17
CA ALA A 21 2.06 -3.88 -0.37
C ALA A 21 1.16 -5.10 -0.10
N LEU A 22 -0.12 -4.86 0.24
CA LEU A 22 -1.09 -5.92 0.47
C LEU A 22 -1.31 -6.76 -0.79
N ILE A 23 -1.42 -6.13 -1.98
CA ILE A 23 -1.57 -6.85 -3.24
C ILE A 23 -0.36 -7.75 -3.50
N VAL A 24 0.85 -7.27 -3.29
CA VAL A 24 2.08 -8.08 -3.46
C VAL A 24 2.13 -9.24 -2.48
N VAL A 25 1.73 -9.02 -1.23
CA VAL A 25 1.69 -10.07 -0.18
C VAL A 25 0.57 -11.08 -0.40
N LEU A 26 -0.56 -10.70 -0.99
CA LEU A 26 -1.64 -11.63 -1.28
C LEU A 26 -1.48 -12.34 -2.63
N ASN A 27 -0.72 -11.75 -3.56
CA ASN A 27 -0.46 -12.28 -4.89
C ASN A 27 0.94 -12.89 -5.02
N GLN A 28 1.59 -13.19 -3.89
CA GLN A 28 2.72 -14.12 -3.93
C GLN A 28 2.13 -15.47 -4.37
N PRO A 29 2.54 -16.01 -5.53
CA PRO A 29 2.16 -17.38 -5.87
C PRO A 29 2.60 -18.22 -4.69
N ALA A 30 1.68 -19.00 -4.11
CA ALA A 30 1.96 -19.82 -2.95
C ALA A 30 3.31 -20.49 -3.19
N VAL A 31 4.34 -20.01 -2.49
CA VAL A 31 5.69 -20.56 -2.63
C VAL A 31 5.46 -22.01 -2.32
N ALA A 32 5.57 -22.87 -3.34
CA ALA A 32 5.32 -24.28 -3.22
C ALA A 32 6.24 -24.73 -2.09
N MET A 33 5.66 -24.93 -0.91
CA MET A 33 6.43 -25.33 0.25
C MET A 33 7.04 -26.66 -0.18
N PRO A 34 8.38 -26.79 -0.17
CA PRO A 34 9.00 -28.06 -0.46
C PRO A 34 8.72 -28.97 0.74
N ILE A 35 7.56 -29.60 0.71
CA ILE A 35 7.22 -30.79 1.49
C ILE A 35 7.68 -32.00 0.71
#